data_AF-Q45285-F1
#
_entry.id   AF-Q45285-F1
#
_cell.length_a   1.000
_cell.length_b   1.000
_cell.length_c   1.000
_cell.angle_alpha   90.00
_cell.angle_beta   90.00
_cell.angle_gamma   90.00
#
_symmetry.space_group_name_H-M   'P 1'
#
loop_
_entity.id
_entity.type
_entity.pdbx_description
1 polymer ?
#
loop_
_entity_poly.entity_id
_entity_poly.type
_entity_poly.pdbx_seq_one_letter_code
_entity_poly.pdbx_strand_id
1 'polypeptide(L)'
;YRTGDRVRRLPNGEIEFLGRTDDQVKIRGYRIELKEIEEAFIGLEHIERAVVLSFTADSGLDELCAYIQAKRQLPVPEMRERLSERLPSYMIPSYFVTVDKMPLANGKVDRSACGAASLSGQSDSYRAPSTEFEKALCGIWEEVLGVRPVGLDDNFFPPGGDS
;
A
#
# COMPACT_ATOMS: atom_id res chain seq x y z
N TYR A 1 3.52 26.02 18.79
CA TYR A 1 3.81 25.22 17.59
C TYR A 1 3.05 23.91 17.70
N ARG A 2 2.24 23.51 16.72
CA ARG A 2 1.53 22.22 16.68
C ARG A 2 2.23 21.34 15.64
N THR A 3 2.90 20.27 16.07
CA THR A 3 3.71 19.42 15.18
C THR A 3 2.87 18.51 14.29
N GLY A 4 1.67 18.15 14.76
CA GLY A 4 0.85 17.13 14.13
C GLY A 4 1.34 15.71 14.40
N ASP A 5 2.28 15.52 15.33
CA ASP A 5 2.77 14.19 15.69
C ASP A 5 1.89 13.56 16.78
N ARG A 6 1.58 12.27 16.60
CA ARG A 6 0.94 11.44 17.62
C ARG A 6 2.03 10.71 18.40
N VAL A 7 2.00 10.84 19.71
CA VAL A 7 3.00 10.25 20.59
C VAL A 7 2.33 9.61 21.81
N ARG A 8 2.98 8.60 22.39
CA ARG A 8 2.61 8.01 23.67
C ARG A 8 3.76 8.18 24.65
N ARG A 9 3.44 8.58 25.88
CA ARG A 9 4.42 8.65 26.97
C ARG A 9 4.47 7.29 27.66
N LEU A 10 5.66 6.69 27.70
CA LEU A 10 5.89 5.41 28.36
C LEU A 10 6.05 5.59 29.87
N PRO A 11 5.86 4.53 30.69
CA PRO A 11 6.00 4.60 32.15
C PRO A 11 7.39 5.03 32.63
N ASN A 12 8.43 4.76 31.83
CA ASN A 12 9.82 5.19 32.08
C ASN A 12 10.08 6.68 31.76
N GLY A 13 9.08 7.40 31.24
CA GLY A 13 9.17 8.81 30.90
C GLY A 13 9.61 9.11 29.46
N GLU A 14 9.95 8.08 28.67
CA GLU A 14 10.27 8.22 27.26
C GLU A 14 9.02 8.52 26.42
N ILE A 15 9.24 9.09 25.23
CA ILE A 15 8.18 9.41 24.29
C ILE A 15 8.33 8.46 23.09
N GLU A 16 7.34 7.60 22.91
CA GLU A 16 7.21 6.73 21.75
C GLU A 16 6.46 7.49 20.65
N PHE A 17 7.07 7.55 19.46
CA PHE A 17 6.47 8.18 18.30
C PHE A 17 5.50 7.22 17.62
N LEU A 18 4.22 7.59 17.56
CA LEU A 18 3.14 6.77 17.00
C LEU A 18 2.71 7.20 15.59
N GLY A 19 3.33 8.24 15.02
CA GLY A 19 3.03 8.72 13.68
C GLY A 19 2.58 10.18 13.64
N ARG A 20 1.91 10.57 12.57
CA ARG A 20 1.36 11.92 12.42
C ARG A 20 -0.16 11.89 12.24
N THR A 21 -0.83 12.95 12.64
CA THR A 21 -2.29 13.09 12.54
C THR A 21 -2.79 13.16 11.09
N ASP A 22 -1.92 13.53 10.14
CA ASP A 22 -2.17 13.51 8.69
C ASP A 22 -1.99 12.12 8.05
N ASP A 23 -1.39 11.15 8.75
CA ASP A 23 -1.27 9.74 8.30
C ASP A 23 -2.54 8.91 8.64
N GLN A 24 -3.59 9.54 9.16
CA GLN A 24 -4.85 8.89 9.55
C GLN A 24 -5.90 9.03 8.46
N VAL A 25 -6.43 7.90 8.02
CA VAL A 25 -7.44 7.83 6.95
C VAL A 25 -8.76 7.31 7.49
N LYS A 26 -9.85 7.63 6.80
CA LYS A 26 -11.17 7.06 7.08
C LYS A 26 -11.51 6.05 6.00
N ILE A 27 -11.59 4.78 6.34
CA ILE A 27 -11.93 3.70 5.41
C ILE A 27 -13.19 3.03 5.93
N ARG A 28 -14.27 3.07 5.13
CA ARG A 28 -15.55 2.40 5.45
C ARG A 28 -16.07 2.71 6.88
N GLY A 29 -15.88 3.96 7.34
CA GLY A 29 -16.29 4.41 8.67
C GLY A 29 -15.28 4.18 9.80
N TYR A 30 -14.19 3.46 9.55
CA TYR A 30 -13.11 3.23 10.51
C TYR A 30 -12.02 4.29 10.37
N ARG A 31 -11.50 4.77 11.51
CA ARG A 31 -10.30 5.60 11.54
C ARG A 31 -9.09 4.68 11.64
N ILE A 32 -8.24 4.69 10.63
CA ILE A 32 -7.12 3.75 10.48
C ILE A 32 -5.80 4.52 10.52
N GLU A 33 -4.84 4.02 11.29
CA GLU A 33 -3.44 4.46 11.25
C GLU A 33 -2.71 3.65 10.18
N LEU A 34 -2.28 4.29 9.09
CA LEU A 34 -1.58 3.56 8.02
C LEU A 34 -0.28 2.91 8.51
N LYS A 35 0.40 3.57 9.46
CA LYS A 35 1.64 3.06 10.06
C LYS A 35 1.47 1.75 10.82
N GLU A 36 0.32 1.52 11.44
CA GLU A 36 0.05 0.26 12.14
C GLU A 36 0.04 -0.92 11.15
N ILE A 37 -0.51 -0.68 9.96
CA ILE A 37 -0.52 -1.67 8.88
C ILE A 37 0.90 -1.85 8.32
N GLU A 38 1.63 -0.76 8.09
CA GLU A 38 3.03 -0.80 7.63
C GLU A 38 3.93 -1.58 8.59
N GLU A 39 3.81 -1.34 9.90
CA GLU A 39 4.55 -2.06 10.93
C GLU A 39 4.20 -3.56 10.95
N ALA A 40 2.94 -3.91 10.70
CA ALA A 40 2.53 -5.31 10.58
C ALA A 40 3.20 -5.99 9.37
N PHE A 41 3.31 -5.30 8.23
CA PHE A 41 4.06 -5.81 7.07
C PHE A 41 5.55 -5.95 7.36
N ILE A 42 6.18 -4.94 7.98
CA ILE A 42 7.60 -5.02 8.38
C ILE A 42 7.86 -6.18 9.35
N GLY A 43 6.85 -6.59 10.11
CA GLY A 43 6.90 -7.77 10.97
C GLY A 43 6.88 -9.12 10.24
N LEU A 44 6.60 -9.16 8.93
CA LEU A 44 6.64 -10.37 8.12
C LEU A 44 8.07 -10.67 7.64
N GLU A 45 8.40 -11.95 7.49
CA GLU A 45 9.72 -12.33 7.01
C GLU A 45 9.95 -11.82 5.58
N HIS A 46 11.18 -11.37 5.29
CA HIS A 46 11.64 -10.88 3.99
C HIS A 46 11.10 -9.53 3.49
N ILE A 47 10.13 -8.91 4.16
CA ILE A 47 9.70 -7.54 3.81
C ILE A 47 10.76 -6.54 4.32
N GLU A 48 11.28 -5.71 3.42
CA GLU A 48 12.25 -4.66 3.74
C GLU A 48 11.58 -3.32 3.99
N ARG A 49 10.57 -2.99 3.19
CA ARG A 49 9.81 -1.74 3.29
C ARG A 49 8.36 -2.00 2.93
N ALA A 50 7.46 -1.36 3.64
CA ALA A 50 6.04 -1.33 3.31
C ALA A 50 5.52 0.10 3.45
N VAL A 51 4.69 0.52 2.50
CA VAL A 51 3.95 1.77 2.58
C VAL A 51 2.51 1.49 2.22
N VAL A 52 1.58 1.97 3.04
CA VAL A 52 0.16 1.83 2.79
C VAL A 52 -0.40 3.20 2.44
N LEU A 53 -1.15 3.26 1.36
CA LEU A 53 -1.85 4.45 0.89
C LEU A 53 -3.35 4.18 0.82
N SER A 54 -4.16 5.21 1.06
CA SER A 54 -5.60 5.17 0.76
C SER A 54 -5.89 5.79 -0.59
N PHE A 55 -6.90 5.28 -1.29
CA PHE A 55 -7.44 5.91 -2.50
C PHE A 55 -8.95 5.67 -2.57
N THR A 56 -9.66 6.54 -3.30
CA THR A 56 -11.09 6.36 -3.56
C THR A 56 -11.26 5.52 -4.83
N ALA A 57 -11.90 4.36 -4.71
CA ALA A 57 -12.23 3.50 -5.85
C ALA A 57 -13.42 4.06 -6.65
N ASP A 58 -13.66 3.54 -7.85
CA ASP A 58 -14.78 3.95 -8.72
C ASP A 58 -16.17 3.78 -8.08
N SER A 59 -16.27 2.87 -7.11
CA SER A 59 -17.47 2.70 -6.27
C SER A 59 -17.74 3.89 -5.35
N GLY A 60 -16.84 4.87 -5.29
CA GLY A 60 -16.84 6.00 -4.35
C GLY A 60 -16.38 5.62 -2.95
N LEU A 61 -15.90 4.39 -2.75
CA LEU A 61 -15.42 3.91 -1.46
C LEU A 61 -13.92 4.10 -1.34
N ASP A 62 -13.48 4.60 -0.19
CA ASP A 62 -12.06 4.64 0.14
C ASP A 62 -11.56 3.23 0.47
N GLU A 63 -10.43 2.87 -0.12
CA GLU A 63 -9.76 1.57 -0.05
C GLU A 63 -8.28 1.74 0.29
N LEU A 64 -7.62 0.63 0.66
CA LEU A 64 -6.21 0.59 1.03
C LEU A 64 -5.37 -0.18 0.01
N CYS A 65 -4.22 0.37 -0.37
CA CYS A 65 -3.21 -0.25 -1.21
C CYS A 65 -1.86 -0.29 -0.48
N ALA A 66 -1.24 -1.47 -0.44
CA ALA A 66 0.08 -1.67 0.14
C ALA A 66 1.15 -1.81 -0.94
N TYR A 67 2.18 -0.97 -0.87
CA TYR A 67 3.40 -1.05 -1.67
C TYR A 67 4.46 -1.75 -0.85
N ILE A 68 5.00 -2.83 -1.38
CA ILE A 68 5.87 -3.74 -0.64
C ILE A 68 7.19 -3.84 -1.40
N GLN A 69 8.28 -3.66 -0.69
CA GLN A 69 9.60 -4.04 -1.16
C GLN A 69 10.08 -5.20 -0.30
N ALA A 70 10.42 -6.33 -0.90
CA ALA A 70 10.82 -7.53 -0.20
C ALA A 70 12.06 -8.18 -0.83
N LYS A 71 12.90 -8.79 0.01
CA LYS A 71 14.04 -9.62 -0.46
C LYS A 71 13.58 -10.85 -1.21
N ARG A 72 12.41 -11.37 -0.82
CA ARG A 72 11.75 -12.52 -1.42
C ARG A 72 10.26 -12.22 -1.48
N GLN A 73 9.65 -12.45 -2.63
CA GLN A 73 8.21 -12.30 -2.80
C GLN A 73 7.47 -13.32 -1.94
N LEU A 74 6.52 -12.85 -1.14
CA LEU A 74 5.51 -13.69 -0.51
C LEU A 74 4.23 -13.61 -1.35
N PRO A 75 3.52 -14.72 -1.57
CA PRO A 75 2.20 -14.69 -2.19
C PRO A 75 1.23 -13.81 -1.40
N VAL A 76 0.37 -13.06 -2.10
CA VAL A 76 -0.65 -12.20 -1.47
C VAL A 76 -1.56 -12.95 -0.49
N PRO A 77 -2.05 -14.19 -0.78
CA PRO A 77 -2.86 -14.93 0.18
C PRO A 77 -2.13 -15.18 1.51
N GLU A 78 -0.84 -15.52 1.46
CA GLU A 78 -0.02 -15.75 2.64
C GLU A 78 0.17 -14.44 3.44
N MET A 79 0.43 -13.31 2.75
CA MET A 79 0.52 -12.01 3.42
C MET A 79 -0.79 -11.63 4.11
N ARG A 80 -1.94 -11.85 3.46
CA ARG A 80 -3.26 -11.57 4.05
C ARG A 80 -3.51 -12.42 5.29
N GLU A 81 -3.21 -13.71 5.23
CA GLU A 81 -3.35 -14.62 6.37
C GLU A 81 -2.51 -14.13 7.57
N ARG A 82 -1.23 -13.86 7.35
CA ARG A 82 -0.32 -13.38 8.40
C ARG A 82 -0.73 -12.03 8.99
N LEU A 83 -1.20 -11.11 8.16
CA LEU A 83 -1.70 -9.83 8.64
C LEU A 83 -2.98 -10.00 9.47
N SER A 84 -3.87 -10.93 9.09
CA SER A 84 -5.11 -11.20 9.80
C SER A 84 -4.92 -11.78 11.21
N GLU A 85 -3.76 -12.37 11.49
CA GLU A 85 -3.38 -12.81 12.85
C GLU A 85 -3.14 -11.62 13.79
N ARG A 86 -2.87 -10.42 13.25
CA ARG A 86 -2.41 -9.24 14.01
C ARG A 86 -3.31 -8.02 13.86
N LEU A 87 -4.02 -7.91 12.75
CA LEU A 87 -4.83 -6.76 12.39
C LEU A 87 -6.30 -7.17 12.19
N PRO A 88 -7.26 -6.32 12.58
CA PRO A 88 -8.64 -6.46 12.19
C PRO A 88 -8.82 -6.48 10.66
N SER A 89 -9.84 -7.19 10.17
CA SER A 89 -10.10 -7.37 8.74
C SER A 89 -10.23 -6.05 7.95
N TYR A 90 -10.75 -4.99 8.57
CA TYR A 90 -10.91 -3.67 7.93
C TYR A 90 -9.59 -2.90 7.75
N MET A 91 -8.50 -3.33 8.40
CA MET A 91 -7.15 -2.78 8.22
C MET A 91 -6.34 -3.55 7.19
N ILE A 92 -6.82 -4.70 6.72
CA ILE A 92 -6.14 -5.49 5.70
C ILE A 92 -6.30 -4.79 4.36
N PRO A 93 -5.20 -4.47 3.64
CA PRO A 93 -5.28 -3.82 2.35
C PRO A 93 -6.12 -4.61 1.34
N SER A 94 -6.81 -3.88 0.48
CA SER A 94 -7.55 -4.47 -0.64
C SER A 94 -6.60 -4.78 -1.80
N TYR A 95 -5.50 -4.03 -1.93
CA TYR A 95 -4.53 -4.13 -3.02
C TYR A 95 -3.11 -4.25 -2.47
N PHE A 96 -2.28 -5.05 -3.16
CA PHE A 96 -0.89 -5.31 -2.83
C PHE A 96 -0.07 -5.12 -4.11
N VAL A 97 0.93 -4.25 -4.07
CA VAL A 97 1.81 -3.92 -5.19
C VAL A 97 3.24 -4.18 -4.73
N THR A 98 3.94 -5.09 -5.38
CA THR A 98 5.36 -5.26 -5.10
C THR A 98 6.20 -4.35 -6.00
N VAL A 99 7.14 -3.64 -5.39
CA VAL A 99 8.15 -2.81 -6.06
C VAL A 99 9.54 -3.37 -5.81
N ASP A 100 10.40 -3.33 -6.82
CA ASP A 100 11.81 -3.71 -6.67
C ASP A 100 12.55 -2.77 -5.71
N LYS A 101 12.20 -1.48 -5.77
CA LYS A 101 12.80 -0.44 -4.95
C LYS A 101 11.78 0.63 -4.59
N MET A 102 11.64 0.88 -3.30
CA MET A 102 10.76 1.94 -2.81
C MET A 102 11.35 3.32 -3.17
N PRO A 103 10.55 4.26 -3.74
CA PRO A 103 11.02 5.60 -4.03
C PRO A 103 11.31 6.35 -2.72
N LEU A 104 12.45 7.05 -2.70
CA LEU A 104 12.91 7.77 -1.52
C LEU A 104 13.11 9.26 -1.85
N ALA A 105 12.66 10.14 -0.96
CA ALA A 105 12.97 11.56 -0.93
C ALA A 105 13.73 11.88 0.37
N ASN A 106 14.95 12.42 0.24
CA ASN A 106 15.82 12.74 1.39
C ASN A 106 16.02 11.58 2.38
N GLY A 107 16.12 10.35 1.86
CA GLY A 107 16.32 9.12 2.66
C GLY A 107 15.06 8.58 3.34
N LYS A 108 13.91 9.25 3.23
CA LYS A 108 12.60 8.75 3.67
C LYS A 108 11.78 8.28 2.47
N VAL A 109 10.81 7.40 2.70
CA VAL A 109 9.92 6.96 1.61
C VAL A 109 9.08 8.13 1.10
N ASP A 110 9.10 8.32 -0.21
CA ASP A 110 8.28 9.31 -0.89
C ASP A 110 6.92 8.70 -1.22
N ARG A 111 5.93 8.95 -0.36
CA ARG A 111 4.57 8.41 -0.48
C ARG A 111 3.87 8.86 -1.76
N SER A 112 4.11 10.10 -2.21
CA SER A 112 3.56 10.60 -3.48
C SER A 112 4.16 9.86 -4.67
N ALA A 113 5.46 9.58 -4.63
CA ALA A 113 6.13 8.82 -5.67
C ALA A 113 5.87 7.30 -5.57
N CYS A 114 5.48 6.75 -4.41
CA CYS A 114 5.06 5.36 -4.29
C CYS A 114 3.84 5.07 -5.15
N GLY A 115 2.84 5.96 -5.09
CA GLY A 115 1.71 5.95 -6.02
C GLY A 115 2.13 6.13 -7.48
N ALA A 116 3.39 6.51 -7.73
CA ALA A 116 3.94 6.66 -9.07
C ALA A 116 4.91 5.52 -9.52
N ALA A 117 5.41 4.70 -8.60
CA ALA A 117 6.58 3.84 -8.85
C ALA A 117 6.23 2.46 -9.41
N SER A 118 4.95 2.15 -9.65
CA SER A 118 4.49 0.79 -9.91
C SER A 118 4.86 0.16 -11.26
N LEU A 119 5.53 0.85 -12.20
CA LEU A 119 5.57 0.40 -13.61
C LEU A 119 6.95 0.28 -14.26
N SER A 120 8.00 -0.03 -13.51
CA SER A 120 9.33 -0.28 -14.12
C SER A 120 9.93 -1.66 -13.84
N GLY A 121 9.12 -2.60 -13.34
CA GLY A 121 9.52 -4.00 -13.15
C GLY A 121 8.89 -4.89 -14.23
N GLN A 122 9.74 -5.46 -15.08
CA GLN A 122 9.39 -6.41 -16.14
C GLN A 122 8.52 -7.57 -15.63
N SER A 123 7.35 -7.76 -16.22
CA SER A 123 6.79 -9.09 -16.46
C SER A 123 6.51 -9.22 -17.95
N ASP A 124 7.02 -10.28 -18.58
CA ASP A 124 6.86 -10.60 -20.02
C ASP A 124 5.41 -10.97 -20.42
N SER A 125 4.42 -10.63 -19.59
CA SER A 125 3.01 -10.95 -19.77
C SER A 125 2.17 -9.68 -19.67
N TYR A 126 2.18 -8.86 -20.72
CA TYR A 126 1.20 -7.79 -20.86
C TYR A 126 -0.20 -8.39 -21.05
N ARG A 127 -1.05 -8.33 -20.01
CA ARG A 127 -2.50 -8.54 -20.15
C ARG A 127 -3.20 -7.20 -20.28
N ALA A 128 -3.75 -6.96 -21.47
CA ALA A 128 -4.55 -5.80 -21.75
C ALA A 128 -5.80 -5.76 -20.86
N PRO A 129 -6.22 -4.58 -20.40
CA PRO A 129 -7.41 -4.46 -19.57
C PRO A 129 -8.67 -4.90 -20.30
N SER A 130 -9.35 -5.90 -19.75
CA SER A 130 -10.44 -6.64 -20.37
C SER A 130 -11.81 -6.21 -19.88
N THR A 131 -11.88 -5.71 -18.65
CA THR A 131 -13.09 -5.14 -18.05
C THR A 131 -13.02 -3.61 -18.02
N GLU A 132 -14.17 -2.95 -17.94
CA GLU A 132 -14.23 -1.48 -17.88
C GLU A 132 -13.53 -0.92 -16.62
N PHE A 133 -13.53 -1.67 -15.52
CA PHE A 133 -12.82 -1.34 -14.29
C PHE A 133 -11.29 -1.41 -14.44
N GLU A 134 -10.81 -2.47 -15.09
CA GLU A 134 -9.39 -2.64 -15.39
C GLU A 134 -8.87 -1.52 -16.30
N LYS A 135 -9.69 -1.06 -17.25
CA LYS A 135 -9.36 0.06 -18.14
C LYS A 135 -9.33 1.39 -17.39
N ALA A 136 -10.24 1.60 -16.44
CA ALA A 136 -10.29 2.81 -15.62
C ALA A 136 -9.08 2.89 -14.68
N LEU A 137 -8.72 1.78 -14.03
CA LEU A 137 -7.52 1.67 -13.20
C LEU A 137 -6.29 2.01 -14.05
N CYS A 138 -6.04 1.27 -15.13
CA CYS A 138 -4.93 1.57 -16.05
C CYS A 138 -4.95 3.03 -16.52
N GLY A 139 -6.11 3.59 -16.86
CA GLY A 139 -6.24 4.98 -17.31
C GLY A 139 -5.85 6.03 -16.25
N ILE A 140 -6.21 5.82 -14.99
CA ILE A 140 -5.80 6.68 -13.87
C ILE A 140 -4.28 6.59 -13.68
N TRP A 141 -3.73 5.38 -13.75
CA TRP A 141 -2.27 5.19 -13.67
C TRP A 141 -1.55 5.81 -14.86
N GLU A 142 -2.06 5.70 -16.08
CA GLU A 142 -1.50 6.36 -17.26
C GLU A 142 -1.49 7.88 -17.13
N GLU A 143 -2.51 8.47 -16.49
CA GLU A 143 -2.63 9.91 -16.28
C GLU A 143 -1.70 10.41 -15.16
N VAL A 144 -1.59 9.66 -14.06
CA VAL A 144 -0.73 10.00 -12.91
C VAL A 144 0.74 9.77 -13.22
N LEU A 145 1.06 8.77 -14.04
CA LEU A 145 2.43 8.34 -14.34
C LEU A 145 2.99 8.94 -15.63
N GLY A 146 2.12 9.32 -16.56
CA GLY A 146 2.53 9.77 -17.90
C GLY A 146 3.16 8.65 -18.75
N VAL A 147 3.00 7.38 -18.36
CA VAL A 147 3.54 6.20 -19.06
C VAL A 147 2.38 5.39 -19.63
N ARG A 148 2.45 4.99 -20.91
CA ARG A 148 1.46 4.13 -21.58
C ARG A 148 2.14 3.03 -22.40
N PRO A 149 1.63 1.78 -22.41
CA PRO A 149 0.45 1.26 -21.70
C PRO A 149 0.78 0.62 -20.33
N VAL A 150 -0.21 0.56 -19.45
CA VAL A 150 -0.16 -0.15 -18.14
C VAL A 150 -0.87 -1.50 -18.24
N GLY A 151 -0.21 -2.60 -17.86
CA GLY A 151 -0.77 -3.95 -17.90
C GLY A 151 -1.44 -4.36 -16.59
N LEU A 152 -2.35 -5.33 -16.62
CA LEU A 152 -3.01 -5.81 -15.39
C LEU A 152 -2.21 -6.84 -14.60
N ASP A 153 -1.32 -7.55 -15.28
CA ASP A 153 -0.40 -8.49 -14.65
C ASP A 153 0.84 -7.77 -14.08
N ASP A 154 0.82 -6.43 -14.08
CA ASP A 154 1.69 -5.59 -13.27
C ASP A 154 1.29 -5.72 -11.78
N ASN A 155 1.38 -6.93 -11.21
CA ASN A 155 1.14 -7.24 -9.79
C ASN A 155 -0.07 -6.53 -9.13
N PHE A 156 -1.21 -6.45 -9.81
CA PHE A 156 -2.44 -5.90 -9.23
C PHE A 156 -3.40 -7.04 -8.86
N PHE A 157 -3.42 -7.46 -7.59
CA PHE A 157 -4.37 -8.48 -7.12
C PHE A 157 -5.61 -7.82 -6.48
N PRO A 158 -6.78 -7.83 -7.15
CA PRO A 158 -8.05 -7.54 -6.47
C PRO A 158 -8.42 -8.69 -5.51
N PRO A 159 -9.26 -8.42 -4.50
CA PRO A 159 -9.83 -9.49 -3.68
C PRO A 159 -10.72 -10.40 -4.56
N GLY A 160 -10.23 -11.62 -4.85
CA GLY A 160 -10.94 -12.62 -5.65
C GLY A 160 -10.21 -13.12 -6.90
N GLY A 161 -8.99 -12.62 -7.19
CA GLY A 161 -8.12 -13.25 -8.18
C GLY A 161 -7.47 -14.50 -7.62
N ASP A 162 -8.20 -15.62 -7.62
CA ASP A 162 -7.54 -16.92 -7.61
C ASP A 162 -6.73 -17.07 -8.90
N SER A 163 -5.55 -17.64 -8.75
CA SER A 163 -4.57 -18.04 -9.77
C SER A 163 -5.13 -18.54 -11.10
#